data_AF-A0A9X2TLX8-F1
#
_entry.id   AF-A0A9X2TLX8-F1
#
_cell.length_a   1.000
_cell.length_b   1.000
_cell.length_c   1.000
_cell.angle_alpha   90.00
_cell.angle_beta   90.00
_cell.angle_gamma   90.00
#
_symmetry.space_group_name_H-M   'P 1'
#
loop_
_entity.id
_entity.type
_entity.pdbx_description
1 polymer ?
#
loop_
_entity_poly.entity_id
_entity_poly.type
_entity_poly.pdbx_seq_one_letter_code
_entity_poly.pdbx_strand_id
1 'polypeptide(L)'
;MKHIVHPTLLAVSLGLAAGNATAADYRLSPFKLAYESAVTRNVLDEVNVHSVSYPPNGIEIAANFYTAASFDASRKYPTIVVAHPNGGVKEQVAGLYAQRLAGQGYIAITADAAYQGASGGQPPTFYARTLAP
;
A
#
# COMPACT_ATOMS: atom_id res chain seq x y z
N MET A 1 -68.74 -26.96 -30.10
CA MET A 1 -67.33 -27.40 -30.07
C MET A 1 -66.44 -26.30 -30.63
N LYS A 2 -65.73 -25.56 -29.77
CA LYS A 2 -64.59 -24.70 -30.12
C LYS A 2 -63.55 -24.94 -29.04
N HIS A 3 -62.38 -25.38 -29.47
CA HIS A 3 -61.35 -25.96 -28.60
C HIS A 3 -60.67 -24.90 -27.72
N ILE A 4 -60.49 -25.28 -26.46
CA ILE A 4 -59.70 -24.62 -25.44
C ILE A 4 -58.21 -24.74 -25.79
N VAL A 5 -57.47 -23.64 -25.71
CA VAL A 5 -56.02 -23.68 -25.43
C VAL A 5 -55.70 -22.57 -24.41
N HIS A 6 -55.39 -22.99 -23.18
CA HIS A 6 -54.85 -22.12 -22.15
C HIS A 6 -53.41 -21.73 -22.55
N PRO A 7 -53.01 -20.45 -22.51
CA PRO A 7 -51.61 -20.09 -22.70
C PRO A 7 -50.88 -20.40 -21.39
N THR A 8 -50.24 -21.57 -21.35
CA THR A 8 -49.33 -21.93 -20.26
C THR A 8 -48.08 -21.06 -20.36
N LEU A 9 -47.91 -20.19 -19.37
CA LEU A 9 -46.76 -19.30 -19.20
C LEU A 9 -45.49 -20.15 -18.97
N LEU A 10 -44.63 -20.28 -19.98
CA LEU A 10 -43.31 -20.90 -19.82
C LEU A 10 -42.32 -19.84 -19.32
N ALA A 11 -42.31 -19.62 -18.01
CA ALA A 11 -41.25 -18.83 -17.36
C ALA A 11 -39.95 -19.65 -17.40
N VAL A 12 -39.04 -19.27 -18.30
CA VAL A 12 -37.66 -19.77 -18.29
C VAL A 12 -36.98 -19.17 -17.06
N SER A 13 -36.97 -19.92 -15.97
CA SER A 13 -36.16 -19.63 -14.81
C SER A 13 -34.69 -19.79 -15.18
N LEU A 14 -34.02 -18.68 -15.53
CA LEU A 14 -32.57 -18.60 -15.46
C LEU A 14 -32.18 -18.71 -13.98
N GLY A 15 -32.08 -19.94 -13.48
CA GLY A 15 -31.46 -20.20 -12.19
C GLY A 15 -30.00 -19.80 -12.30
N LEU A 16 -29.64 -18.61 -11.80
CA LEU A 16 -28.26 -18.31 -11.48
C LEU A 16 -27.82 -19.36 -10.45
N ALA A 17 -27.11 -20.39 -10.92
CA ALA A 17 -26.16 -21.10 -10.08
C ALA A 17 -25.03 -20.12 -9.79
N ALA A 18 -25.28 -19.16 -8.88
CA ALA A 18 -24.23 -18.44 -8.20
C ALA A 18 -23.50 -19.46 -7.33
N GLY A 19 -22.56 -20.20 -7.94
CA GLY A 19 -21.57 -20.93 -7.19
C GLY A 19 -20.91 -19.92 -6.26
N ASN A 20 -21.02 -20.14 -4.95
CA ASN A 20 -20.28 -19.35 -3.98
C ASN A 20 -18.80 -19.56 -4.27
N ALA A 21 -18.18 -18.60 -4.97
CA ALA A 21 -16.74 -18.56 -5.08
C ALA A 21 -16.19 -18.24 -3.69
N THR A 22 -15.79 -19.28 -2.95
CA THR A 22 -15.08 -19.08 -1.68
C THR A 22 -13.67 -18.61 -2.03
N ALA A 23 -13.38 -17.34 -1.81
CA ALA A 23 -12.01 -16.84 -1.89
C ALA A 23 -11.16 -17.59 -0.84
N ALA A 24 -9.96 -18.04 -1.23
CA ALA A 24 -9.04 -18.66 -0.30
C ALA A 24 -8.64 -17.66 0.81
N ASP A 25 -8.55 -18.11 2.06
CA ASP A 25 -8.07 -17.27 3.16
C ASP A 25 -6.56 -17.05 3.01
N TYR A 26 -6.18 -15.85 2.59
CA TYR A 26 -4.79 -15.46 2.38
C TYR A 26 -3.94 -15.56 3.66
N ARG A 27 -4.55 -15.57 4.85
CA ARG A 27 -3.85 -15.74 6.13
C ARG A 27 -3.22 -17.11 6.29
N LEU A 28 -3.69 -18.10 5.52
CA LEU A 28 -3.15 -19.46 5.50
C LEU A 28 -1.95 -19.59 4.56
N SER A 29 -1.63 -18.56 3.76
CA SER A 29 -0.48 -18.56 2.87
C SER A 29 0.83 -18.34 3.65
N PRO A 30 1.93 -19.05 3.33
CA PRO A 30 3.25 -18.71 3.83
C PRO A 30 3.75 -17.35 3.30
N PHE A 31 3.19 -16.89 2.18
CA PHE A 31 3.44 -15.56 1.63
C PHE A 31 2.34 -14.60 2.09
N LYS A 32 2.70 -13.76 3.06
CA LYS A 32 1.85 -12.72 3.65
C LYS A 32 1.67 -11.51 2.72
N LEU A 33 0.70 -10.64 3.02
CA LEU A 33 0.50 -9.41 2.27
C LEU A 33 1.70 -8.47 2.44
N ALA A 34 2.09 -7.79 1.36
CA ALA A 34 3.24 -6.90 1.31
C ALA A 34 3.17 -5.66 2.23
N TYR A 35 2.02 -5.46 2.89
CA TYR A 35 1.76 -4.35 3.81
C TYR A 35 1.17 -4.80 5.16
N GLU A 36 1.06 -6.11 5.42
CA GLU A 36 0.39 -6.65 6.63
C GLU A 36 0.97 -6.11 7.95
N SER A 37 2.28 -5.82 7.97
CA SER A 37 3.00 -5.35 9.16
C SER A 37 3.67 -4.00 8.93
N ALA A 38 3.24 -3.24 7.93
CA ALA A 38 3.77 -1.92 7.66
C ALA A 38 3.35 -0.95 8.79
N VAL A 39 4.31 -0.18 9.30
CA VAL A 39 4.06 0.86 10.30
C VAL A 39 3.12 1.92 9.71
N THR A 40 2.01 2.18 10.42
CA THR A 40 1.01 3.21 10.07
C THR A 40 1.01 4.38 11.04
N ARG A 41 1.65 4.21 12.21
CA ARG A 41 1.82 5.24 13.25
C ARG A 41 3.01 4.89 14.13
N ASN A 42 3.60 5.90 14.76
CA ASN A 42 4.67 5.68 15.74
C ASN A 42 4.09 5.12 17.04
N VAL A 43 4.77 4.10 17.58
CA VAL A 43 4.46 3.45 18.85
C VAL A 43 5.72 3.47 19.70
N LEU A 44 5.56 3.65 21.02
CA LEU A 44 6.68 3.63 21.96
C LEU A 44 7.44 2.31 21.85
N ASP A 45 8.77 2.36 21.94
CA ASP A 45 9.69 1.21 21.85
C ASP A 45 9.68 0.46 20.50
N GLU A 46 9.06 1.03 19.45
CA GLU A 46 9.08 0.50 18.09
C GLU A 46 9.83 1.42 17.10
N VAL A 47 9.96 0.96 15.85
CA VAL A 47 10.50 1.79 14.77
C VAL A 47 9.61 3.01 14.56
N ASN A 48 10.26 4.16 14.44
CA ASN A 48 9.59 5.43 14.19
C ASN A 48 9.70 5.82 12.72
N VAL A 49 8.60 6.34 12.19
CA VAL A 49 8.49 6.94 10.87
C VAL A 49 8.36 8.45 11.02
N HIS A 50 9.21 9.17 10.30
CA HIS A 50 9.20 10.64 10.23
C HIS A 50 8.94 11.05 8.79
N SER A 51 7.75 11.58 8.53
CA SER A 51 7.41 12.11 7.21
C SER A 51 8.05 13.48 7.03
N VAL A 52 8.70 13.66 5.89
CA VAL A 52 9.34 14.91 5.48
C VAL A 52 9.03 15.19 4.03
N SER A 53 9.30 16.43 3.62
CA SER A 53 9.14 16.86 2.25
C SER A 53 10.34 17.71 1.84
N TYR A 54 10.79 17.57 0.59
CA TYR A 54 11.93 18.32 0.07
C TYR A 54 11.75 18.61 -1.43
N PRO A 55 12.20 19.77 -1.95
CA PRO A 55 11.96 20.15 -3.35
C PRO A 55 13.16 19.98 -4.29
N PRO A 56 13.56 18.76 -4.70
CA PRO A 56 14.57 18.62 -5.74
C PRO A 56 14.03 19.21 -7.05
N ASN A 57 14.78 20.13 -7.64
CA ASN A 57 14.47 20.74 -8.94
C ASN A 57 13.06 21.38 -9.02
N GLY A 58 12.54 21.89 -7.89
CA GLY A 58 11.27 22.62 -7.84
C GLY A 58 10.02 21.74 -7.80
N ILE A 59 10.15 20.42 -7.66
CA ILE A 59 9.03 19.51 -7.39
C ILE A 59 9.12 19.04 -5.95
N GLU A 60 8.06 19.23 -5.18
CA GLU A 60 7.97 18.80 -3.79
C GLU A 60 7.90 17.26 -3.71
N ILE A 61 8.88 16.62 -3.07
CA ILE A 61 8.98 15.17 -2.92
C ILE A 61 8.69 14.76 -1.48
N ALA A 62 7.69 13.89 -1.32
CA ALA A 62 7.32 13.32 -0.03
C ALA A 62 8.21 12.11 0.29
N ALA A 63 8.80 12.09 1.48
CA ALA A 63 9.64 11.00 1.96
C ALA A 63 9.36 10.63 3.42
N ASN A 64 9.72 9.41 3.77
CA ASN A 64 9.64 8.88 5.12
C ASN A 64 11.04 8.41 5.56
N PHE A 65 11.45 8.84 6.75
CA PHE A 65 12.64 8.36 7.45
C PHE A 65 12.21 7.34 8.50
N TYR A 66 12.84 6.18 8.50
CA TYR A 66 12.62 5.11 9.45
C TYR A 66 13.83 5.05 10.37
N THR A 67 13.59 5.19 11.67
CA THR A 67 14.61 5.17 12.70
C THR A 67 14.26 4.13 13.76
N ALA A 68 15.27 3.48 14.36
CA ALA A 68 15.04 2.62 15.51
C ALA A 68 14.36 3.40 16.68
N ALA A 69 13.74 2.67 17.60
CA ALA A 69 13.17 3.24 18.82
C ALA A 69 14.21 4.04 19.63
N SER A 70 15.44 3.53 19.67
CA SER A 70 16.59 4.10 20.38
C SER A 70 17.40 5.10 19.54
N PHE A 71 16.77 5.75 18.56
CA PHE A 71 17.45 6.72 17.71
C PHE A 71 17.94 7.93 18.52
N ASP A 72 19.17 8.34 18.26
CA ASP A 72 19.81 9.49 18.89
C ASP A 72 20.39 10.40 17.80
N ALA A 73 19.85 11.60 17.68
CA ALA A 73 20.23 12.56 16.65
C ALA A 73 21.68 13.06 16.76
N SER A 74 22.36 12.84 17.89
CA SER A 74 23.77 13.20 18.08
C SER A 74 24.74 12.18 17.45
N ARG A 75 24.25 11.00 17.09
CA ARG A 75 25.05 9.89 16.57
C ARG A 75 24.98 9.80 15.04
N LYS A 76 25.97 9.11 14.46
CA LYS A 76 25.99 8.76 13.03
C LYS A 76 25.56 7.31 12.83
N TYR A 77 24.77 7.07 11.80
CA TYR A 77 24.25 5.76 11.45
C TYR A 77 24.49 5.49 9.96
N PRO A 78 24.71 4.22 9.55
CA PRO A 78 24.64 3.86 8.15
C PRO A 78 23.21 4.08 7.63
N THR A 79 23.10 4.69 6.45
CA THR A 79 21.81 5.08 5.86
C THR A 79 21.57 4.35 4.56
N ILE A 80 20.36 3.82 4.37
CA ILE A 80 19.94 3.11 3.16
C ILE A 80 18.71 3.81 2.56
N VAL A 81 18.75 4.09 1.26
CA VAL A 81 17.58 4.57 0.52
C VAL A 81 16.94 3.38 -0.19
N VAL A 82 15.63 3.20 0.00
CA VAL A 82 14.84 2.12 -0.59
C VAL A 82 13.87 2.73 -1.61
N ALA A 83 14.08 2.40 -2.88
CA ALA A 83 13.17 2.80 -3.95
C ALA A 83 11.91 1.93 -3.91
N HIS A 84 10.74 2.54 -4.12
CA HIS A 84 9.51 1.78 -4.28
C HIS A 84 9.37 1.23 -5.71
N PRO A 85 8.68 0.09 -5.90
CA PRO A 85 8.35 -0.41 -7.23
C PRO A 85 7.53 0.60 -8.04
N ASN A 86 7.60 0.51 -9.36
CA ASN A 86 6.78 1.34 -10.24
C ASN A 86 5.27 1.09 -9.99
N GLY A 87 4.52 2.17 -9.80
CA GLY A 87 3.10 2.14 -9.43
C GLY A 87 2.82 1.90 -7.94
N GLY A 88 3.86 1.72 -7.12
CA GLY A 88 3.76 1.71 -5.66
C GLY A 88 4.07 3.07 -5.03
N VAL A 89 4.06 3.10 -3.69
CA VAL A 89 4.41 4.29 -2.88
C VAL A 89 5.29 3.92 -1.69
N LYS A 90 5.84 4.94 -1.02
CA LYS A 90 6.73 4.81 0.14
C LYS A 90 6.12 4.08 1.34
N GLU A 91 4.79 4.03 1.48
CA GLU A 91 4.09 3.32 2.57
C GLU A 91 3.91 1.81 2.33
N GLN A 92 4.12 1.31 1.11
CA GLN A 92 3.88 -0.09 0.78
C GLN A 92 5.13 -0.96 1.04
N VAL A 93 5.52 -1.80 0.08
CA VAL A 93 6.63 -2.75 0.24
C VAL A 93 7.96 -2.04 0.55
N ALA A 94 8.17 -0.84 0.03
CA ALA A 94 9.37 -0.04 0.32
C ALA A 94 9.41 0.35 1.80
N GLY A 95 8.31 0.85 2.34
CA GLY A 95 8.19 1.22 3.74
C GLY A 95 8.34 0.03 4.68
N LEU A 96 7.73 -1.11 4.35
CA LEU A 96 7.92 -2.36 5.10
C LEU A 96 9.38 -2.80 5.13
N TYR A 97 10.09 -2.68 4.01
CA TYR A 97 11.51 -3.02 3.95
C TYR A 97 12.38 -2.04 4.75
N ALA A 98 12.09 -0.74 4.64
CA ALA A 98 12.76 0.32 5.39
C ALA A 98 12.56 0.17 6.90
N GLN A 99 11.34 -0.19 7.34
CA GLN A 99 11.05 -0.51 8.74
C GLN A 99 11.91 -1.66 9.27
N ARG A 100 12.06 -2.74 8.49
CA ARG A 100 12.90 -3.88 8.88
C ARG A 100 14.37 -3.48 8.98
N LEU A 101 14.87 -2.68 8.04
CA LEU A 101 16.23 -2.14 8.10
C LEU A 101 16.43 -1.22 9.31
N ALA A 102 15.47 -0.37 9.63
CA ALA A 102 15.52 0.49 10.81
C ALA A 102 15.56 -0.33 12.12
N GLY A 103 14.80 -1.42 12.20
CA GLY A 103 14.87 -2.38 13.30
C GLY A 103 16.24 -3.07 13.45
N GLN A 104 17.07 -3.06 12.40
CA GLN A 104 18.44 -3.59 12.42
C GLN A 104 19.51 -2.50 12.67
N GLY A 105 19.10 -1.26 12.98
CA GLY A 105 20.01 -0.18 13.36
C GLY A 105 20.46 0.73 12.22
N TYR A 106 19.88 0.60 11.02
CA TYR A 106 20.06 1.55 9.94
C TYR A 106 19.12 2.75 10.10
N ILE A 107 19.47 3.89 9.49
CA ILE A 107 18.45 4.85 9.08
C ILE A 107 17.99 4.42 7.68
N ALA A 108 16.71 4.18 7.49
CA ALA A 108 16.18 3.84 6.17
C ALA A 108 15.29 4.97 5.65
N ILE A 109 15.38 5.26 4.36
CA ILE A 109 14.64 6.36 3.72
C ILE A 109 13.87 5.78 2.54
N THR A 110 12.61 6.17 2.41
CA THR A 110 11.78 5.91 1.23
C THR A 110 11.20 7.23 0.75
N ALA A 111 11.15 7.46 -0.54
CA ALA A 111 10.55 8.66 -1.13
C ALA A 111 9.59 8.26 -2.24
N ASP A 112 8.46 8.95 -2.35
CA ASP A 112 7.59 8.84 -3.52
C ASP A 112 8.27 9.51 -4.70
N ALA A 113 8.38 8.81 -5.83
CA ALA A 113 8.91 9.42 -7.05
C ALA A 113 8.09 10.67 -7.45
N ALA A 114 8.72 11.61 -8.16
CA ALA A 114 8.00 12.75 -8.72
C ALA A 114 6.77 12.28 -9.50
N TYR A 115 5.68 13.04 -9.43
CA TYR A 115 4.41 12.73 -10.09
C TYR A 115 3.71 11.46 -9.56
N GLN A 116 4.10 10.93 -8.38
CA GLN A 116 3.55 9.71 -7.77
C GLN A 116 3.28 9.92 -6.28
N GLY A 117 2.40 9.09 -5.70
CA GLY A 117 2.10 9.08 -4.27
C GLY A 117 1.72 10.46 -3.73
N ALA A 118 2.37 10.87 -2.64
CA ALA A 118 2.20 12.18 -2.03
C ALA A 118 3.18 13.24 -2.57
N SER A 119 4.05 12.88 -3.52
CA SER A 119 4.92 13.84 -4.21
C SER A 119 4.14 14.66 -5.23
N GLY A 120 4.57 15.91 -5.41
CA GLY A 120 4.00 16.83 -6.39
C GLY A 120 4.39 16.50 -7.84
N GLY A 121 4.01 17.41 -8.73
CA GLY A 121 4.26 17.32 -10.17
C GLY A 121 2.98 17.15 -10.97
N GLN A 122 2.91 17.82 -12.13
CA GLN A 122 1.76 17.79 -13.04
C GLN A 122 2.21 17.45 -14.47
N PRO A 123 1.49 16.58 -15.19
CA PRO A 123 0.33 15.79 -14.74
C PRO A 123 0.72 14.69 -13.73
N PRO A 124 -0.19 14.25 -12.85
CA PRO A 124 0.10 13.12 -11.99
C PRO A 124 0.12 11.83 -12.81
N THR A 125 0.96 10.87 -12.42
CA THR A 125 0.91 9.52 -13.00
C THR A 125 -0.38 8.82 -12.53
N PHE A 126 -0.95 7.91 -13.32
CA PHE A 126 -2.20 7.20 -12.98
C PHE A 126 -2.20 6.47 -11.62
N TYR A 127 -1.03 6.18 -11.04
CA TYR A 127 -0.89 5.53 -9.74
C TYR A 127 -0.84 6.51 -8.54
N ALA A 128 -0.98 7.82 -8.77
CA ALA A 128 -0.72 8.89 -7.81
C ALA A 128 -1.86 9.21 -6.82
N ARG A 129 -2.66 8.23 -6.42
CA ARG A 129 -3.61 8.44 -5.31
C ARG A 129 -3.50 7.31 -4.33
N THR A 130 -2.56 7.43 -3.40
CA THR A 130 -2.62 6.65 -2.18
C THR A 130 -3.87 7.01 -1.40
N LEU A 131 -4.49 5.98 -0.82
CA LEU A 131 -5.53 6.07 0.19
C LEU A 131 -5.01 6.84 1.41
N ALA A 132 -5.13 8.16 1.42
CA ALA A 132 -5.25 8.91 2.67
C ALA A 132 -6.75 9.05 2.99
N PRO A 133 -7.15 8.94 4.27
CA PRO A 133 -8.54 9.11 4.71
C PRO A 133 -9.12 10.48 4.32
#